data_AF-A0AAV6L6T7-F1
#
_entry.id   AF-A0AAV6L6T7-F1
#
_cell.length_a   1.000
_cell.length_b   1.000
_cell.length_c   1.000
_cell.angle_alpha   90.00
_cell.angle_beta   90.00
_cell.angle_gamma   90.00
#
_symmetry.space_group_name_H-M   'P 1'
#
loop_
_entity.id
_entity.type
_entity.pdbx_description
1 polymer ?
#
loop_
_entity_poly.entity_id
_entity_poly.type
_entity_poly.pdbx_seq_one_letter_code
_entity_poly.pdbx_strand_id
1 'polypeptide(L)'
;MEAQSTSRTAVVSSLNAAKRNSGKTYGQIAAETGLTNVYVAQLFKRQAQLSPETAPKLRSALPQLPEELLQEMMQPPCRSYDPNLIQDPTVYRLNEAVMHFGESIKEIINEEFGDGIMSAIDFYCSVDKVKGVDGKDRVVLTFDGKYLPYTEQGVRVYENDSNPTNLVTSYDGFIVPFAPLTPPLQLTPVFASFSDDIPAKISVSPSNSGGTSVSVSFLLTHFPTPQR
;
A
#
# COMPACT_ATOMS: atom_id res chain seq x y z
N MET A 1 19.70 19.97 6.70
CA MET A 1 19.06 18.62 6.72
C MET A 1 20.04 17.49 7.01
N GLU A 2 21.36 17.68 6.92
CA GLU A 2 22.35 16.61 7.14
C GLU A 2 22.39 16.04 8.57
N ALA A 3 22.18 16.86 9.61
CA ALA A 3 22.25 16.40 11.01
C ALA A 3 21.15 15.40 11.41
N GLN A 4 19.92 15.55 10.88
CA GLN A 4 18.82 14.59 11.11
C GLN A 4 18.99 13.27 10.35
N SER A 5 19.68 13.31 9.20
CA SER A 5 19.95 12.12 8.37
C SER A 5 20.90 11.14 9.09
N THR A 6 21.92 11.69 9.74
CA THR A 6 22.92 10.91 10.49
C THR A 6 22.34 10.27 11.75
N SER A 7 21.43 10.95 12.47
CA SER A 7 20.80 10.38 13.68
C SER A 7 19.81 9.26 13.36
N ARG A 8 18.98 9.43 12.32
CA ARG A 8 18.04 8.38 11.88
C ARG A 8 18.77 7.11 11.43
N THR A 9 19.80 7.26 10.61
CA THR A 9 20.58 6.13 10.08
C THR A 9 21.24 5.34 11.22
N ALA A 10 21.78 6.03 12.23
CA ALA A 10 22.33 5.40 13.42
C ALA A 10 21.26 4.60 14.19
N VAL A 11 20.09 5.18 14.44
CA VAL A 11 18.97 4.50 15.11
C VAL A 11 18.52 3.26 14.34
N VAL A 12 18.33 3.37 13.03
CA VAL A 12 17.96 2.23 12.17
C VAL A 12 19.03 1.14 12.18
N SER A 13 20.31 1.51 12.20
CA SER A 13 21.42 0.55 12.31
C SER A 13 21.35 -0.22 13.64
N SER A 14 21.17 0.49 14.75
CA SER A 14 21.05 -0.11 16.09
C SER A 14 19.82 -1.01 16.23
N LEU A 15 18.67 -0.59 15.69
CA LEU A 15 17.45 -1.41 15.63
C LEU A 15 17.70 -2.71 14.86
N ASN A 16 18.32 -2.62 13.69
CA ASN A 16 18.64 -3.79 12.87
C ASN A 16 19.68 -4.70 13.54
N ALA A 17 20.64 -4.14 14.28
CA ALA A 17 21.58 -4.92 15.08
C ALA A 17 20.84 -5.69 16.20
N ALA A 18 19.95 -5.03 16.95
CA ALA A 18 19.14 -5.69 17.98
C ALA A 18 18.29 -6.84 17.40
N LYS A 19 17.66 -6.62 16.24
CA LYS A 19 16.92 -7.66 15.52
C LYS A 19 17.85 -8.83 15.14
N ARG A 20 19.03 -8.55 14.57
CA ARG A 20 19.99 -9.61 14.19
C ARG A 20 20.44 -10.43 15.40
N ASN A 21 20.76 -9.76 16.51
CA ASN A 21 21.20 -10.40 17.75
C ASN A 21 20.11 -11.30 18.36
N SER A 22 18.83 -10.98 18.14
CA SER A 22 17.72 -11.85 18.58
C SER A 22 17.62 -13.18 17.82
N GLY A 23 18.23 -13.28 16.63
CA GLY A 23 18.09 -14.44 15.74
C GLY A 23 16.71 -14.59 15.08
N LYS A 24 15.73 -13.76 15.42
CA LYS A 24 14.36 -13.87 14.90
C LYS A 24 14.22 -13.27 13.49
N THR A 25 13.32 -13.81 12.68
CA THR A 25 12.87 -13.23 11.41
C THR A 25 11.79 -12.18 11.65
N TYR A 26 11.52 -11.31 10.66
CA TYR A 26 10.40 -10.38 10.76
C TYR A 26 9.05 -11.11 10.85
N GLY A 27 8.91 -12.28 10.22
CA GLY A 27 7.72 -13.12 10.32
C GLY A 27 7.49 -13.69 11.73
N GLN A 28 8.56 -14.10 12.43
CA GLN A 28 8.45 -14.56 13.82
C GLN A 28 8.03 -13.42 14.75
N ILE A 29 8.65 -12.24 14.61
CA ILE A 29 8.27 -11.06 15.41
C ILE A 29 6.83 -10.61 15.10
N ALA A 30 6.42 -10.68 13.83
CA ALA A 30 5.06 -10.40 13.40
C ALA A 30 4.03 -11.33 14.08
N ALA A 31 4.30 -12.65 14.11
CA ALA A 31 3.44 -13.61 14.78
C ALA A 31 3.29 -13.34 16.29
N GLU A 32 4.37 -12.95 16.97
CA GLU A 32 4.36 -12.64 18.41
C GLU A 32 3.68 -11.29 18.73
N THR A 33 3.68 -10.35 17.79
CA THR A 33 3.11 -9.00 17.98
C THR A 33 1.67 -8.88 17.46
N GLY A 34 1.26 -9.73 16.52
CA GLY A 34 0.00 -9.60 15.79
C GLY A 34 0.03 -8.55 14.68
N LEU A 35 1.22 -8.11 14.27
CA LEU A 35 1.42 -7.15 13.17
C LEU A 35 1.74 -7.90 11.87
N THR A 36 1.61 -7.25 10.70
CA THR A 36 2.12 -7.84 9.46
C THR A 36 3.65 -7.82 9.43
N ASN A 37 4.26 -8.77 8.72
CA ASN A 37 5.72 -8.87 8.63
C ASN A 37 6.36 -7.64 7.96
N VAL A 38 5.70 -7.03 6.98
CA VAL A 38 6.17 -5.77 6.37
C VAL A 38 6.03 -4.63 7.37
N TYR A 39 4.92 -4.53 8.12
CA TYR A 39 4.77 -3.47 9.12
C TYR A 39 5.85 -3.56 10.20
N VAL A 40 6.16 -4.76 10.69
CA VAL A 40 7.31 -4.97 11.58
C VAL A 40 8.60 -4.47 10.93
N ALA A 41 8.90 -4.87 9.69
CA ALA A 41 10.10 -4.39 8.99
C ALA A 41 10.13 -2.85 8.85
N GLN A 42 8.98 -2.20 8.63
CA GLN A 42 8.86 -0.73 8.56
C GLN A 42 9.15 -0.07 9.93
N LEU A 43 8.77 -0.69 11.05
CA LEU A 43 9.14 -0.20 12.38
C LEU A 43 10.67 -0.15 12.54
N PHE A 44 11.38 -1.22 12.15
CA PHE A 44 12.85 -1.28 12.20
C PHE A 44 13.55 -0.30 11.25
N LYS A 45 12.86 0.10 10.17
CA LYS A 45 13.34 1.11 9.20
C LYS A 45 12.93 2.54 9.58
N ARG A 46 12.23 2.74 10.72
CA ARG A 46 11.64 4.02 11.15
C ARG A 46 10.71 4.63 10.08
N GLN A 47 9.88 3.82 9.46
CA GLN A 47 8.86 4.24 8.49
C GLN A 47 7.42 4.04 8.99
N ALA A 48 7.27 3.24 10.05
CA ALA A 48 6.02 3.07 10.78
C ALA A 48 6.22 3.48 12.24
N GLN A 49 5.12 3.79 12.90
CA GLN A 49 5.08 4.13 14.33
C GLN A 49 4.58 2.93 15.11
N LEU A 50 5.25 2.59 16.21
CA LEU A 50 4.79 1.56 17.14
C LEU A 50 3.69 2.16 18.02
N SER A 51 2.52 1.51 18.08
CA SER A 51 1.46 1.94 18.99
C SER A 51 1.80 1.57 20.45
N PRO A 52 1.36 2.37 21.44
CA PRO A 52 1.54 2.04 22.85
C PRO A 52 0.96 0.67 23.24
N GLU A 53 -0.14 0.26 22.60
CA GLU A 53 -0.79 -1.03 22.84
C GLU A 53 0.06 -2.23 22.39
N THR A 54 0.83 -2.06 21.30
CA THR A 54 1.66 -3.14 20.74
C THR A 54 3.08 -3.16 21.32
N ALA A 55 3.51 -2.06 21.94
CA ALA A 55 4.85 -1.93 22.51
C ALA A 55 5.21 -3.03 23.53
N PRO A 56 4.33 -3.44 24.46
CA PRO A 56 4.61 -4.54 25.38
C PRO A 56 4.84 -5.89 24.67
N LYS A 57 4.11 -6.16 23.57
CA LYS A 57 4.29 -7.38 22.78
C LYS A 57 5.64 -7.37 22.07
N LEU A 58 6.04 -6.24 21.48
CA LEU A 58 7.35 -6.12 20.83
C LEU A 58 8.49 -6.24 21.84
N ARG A 59 8.35 -5.63 23.02
CA ARG A 59 9.28 -5.78 24.15
C ARG A 59 9.44 -7.23 24.58
N SER A 60 8.33 -7.97 24.66
CA SER A 60 8.34 -9.39 24.99
C SER A 60 8.99 -10.23 23.89
N ALA A 61 8.75 -9.89 22.62
CA ALA A 61 9.37 -10.56 21.49
C ALA A 61 10.87 -10.30 21.39
N LEU A 62 11.33 -9.13 21.82
CA LEU A 62 12.73 -8.67 21.76
C LEU A 62 13.16 -8.10 23.12
N PRO A 63 13.41 -8.95 24.12
CA PRO A 63 13.74 -8.50 25.48
C PRO A 63 15.07 -7.74 25.55
N GLN A 64 15.97 -7.98 24.59
CA GLN A 64 17.27 -7.31 24.50
C GLN A 64 17.24 -5.95 23.77
N LEU A 65 16.10 -5.54 23.22
CA LEU A 65 15.98 -4.24 22.57
C LEU A 65 16.11 -3.13 23.64
N PRO A 66 17.00 -2.14 23.51
CA PRO A 66 17.08 -1.04 24.47
C PRO A 66 15.76 -0.27 24.63
N GLU A 67 15.50 0.27 25.82
CA GLU A 67 14.29 1.07 26.09
C GLU A 67 14.24 2.33 25.23
N GLU A 68 15.37 3.02 25.10
CA GLU A 68 15.49 4.22 24.26
C GLU A 68 15.08 3.95 22.80
N LEU A 69 15.48 2.81 22.23
CA LEU A 69 15.11 2.45 20.86
C LEU A 69 13.62 2.13 20.72
N LEU A 70 13.00 1.53 21.74
CA LEU A 70 11.56 1.27 21.74
C LEU A 70 10.77 2.58 21.80
N GLN A 71 11.18 3.51 22.68
CA GLN A 71 10.58 4.85 22.78
C GLN A 71 10.72 5.61 21.46
N GLU A 72 11.88 5.51 20.81
CA GLU A 72 12.10 6.05 19.47
C GLU A 72 11.13 5.45 18.44
N MET A 73 10.86 4.14 18.46
CA MET A 73 9.88 3.52 17.56
C MET A 73 8.46 4.03 17.79
N MET A 74 8.12 4.50 18.99
CA MET A 74 6.80 5.04 19.34
C MET A 74 6.62 6.51 18.89
N GLN A 75 7.69 7.21 18.53
CA GLN A 75 7.60 8.57 17.99
C GLN A 75 7.20 8.56 16.51
N PRO A 76 6.32 9.48 16.06
CA PRO A 76 5.95 9.59 14.64
C PRO A 76 7.21 9.74 13.76
N PRO A 77 7.42 8.83 12.79
CA PRO A 77 8.58 8.92 11.92
C PRO A 77 8.39 9.99 10.85
N CYS A 78 9.47 10.68 10.50
CA CYS A 78 9.56 11.36 9.20
C CYS A 78 9.72 10.28 8.12
N ARG A 79 8.68 9.98 7.36
CA ARG A 79 8.71 8.92 6.35
C ARG A 79 9.48 9.39 5.12
N SER A 80 10.42 8.59 4.64
CA SER A 80 11.22 8.89 3.46
C SER A 80 11.82 7.62 2.88
N TYR A 81 12.27 7.62 1.64
CA TYR A 81 12.98 6.50 1.05
C TYR A 81 14.21 6.99 0.31
N ASP A 82 15.18 6.10 0.12
CA ASP A 82 16.35 6.36 -0.71
C ASP A 82 15.92 6.34 -2.19
N PRO A 83 16.07 7.43 -2.95
CA PRO A 83 15.74 7.44 -4.38
C PRO A 83 16.53 6.39 -5.19
N ASN A 84 17.74 6.02 -4.74
CA ASN A 84 18.55 5.00 -5.40
C ASN A 84 18.08 3.58 -5.13
N LEU A 85 17.12 3.38 -4.22
CA LEU A 85 16.58 2.05 -3.90
C LEU A 85 16.01 1.35 -5.14
N ILE A 86 15.54 2.10 -6.13
CA ILE A 86 15.05 1.56 -7.41
C ILE A 86 16.13 0.82 -8.22
N GLN A 87 17.41 1.05 -7.93
CA GLN A 87 18.52 0.33 -8.55
C GLN A 87 18.69 -1.09 -8.00
N ASP A 88 18.12 -1.39 -6.83
CA ASP A 88 18.11 -2.75 -6.31
C ASP A 88 17.22 -3.63 -7.19
N PRO A 89 17.71 -4.78 -7.69
CA PRO A 89 16.93 -5.64 -8.59
C PRO A 89 15.59 -6.12 -8.01
N THR A 90 15.50 -6.33 -6.68
CA THR A 90 14.26 -6.79 -6.04
C THR A 90 13.21 -5.69 -6.06
N VAL A 91 13.62 -4.46 -5.74
CA VAL A 91 12.73 -3.29 -5.73
C VAL A 91 12.37 -2.86 -7.15
N TYR A 92 13.33 -2.94 -8.08
CA TYR A 92 13.08 -2.67 -9.50
C TYR A 92 11.98 -3.58 -10.06
N ARG A 93 12.02 -4.89 -9.78
CA ARG A 93 11.00 -5.84 -10.26
C ARG A 93 9.61 -5.56 -9.68
N LEU A 94 9.54 -5.10 -8.43
CA LEU A 94 8.27 -4.67 -7.85
C LEU A 94 7.72 -3.42 -8.56
N ASN A 95 8.58 -2.43 -8.84
CA ASN A 95 8.19 -1.24 -9.59
C ASN A 95 7.72 -1.60 -11.01
N GLU A 96 8.47 -2.45 -11.72
CA GLU A 96 8.14 -2.93 -13.06
C GLU A 96 6.78 -3.63 -13.07
N ALA A 97 6.49 -4.51 -12.10
CA ALA A 97 5.19 -5.15 -11.97
C ALA A 97 4.06 -4.12 -11.77
N VAL A 98 4.24 -3.14 -10.88
CA VAL A 98 3.24 -2.07 -10.65
C VAL A 98 3.01 -1.25 -11.92
N MET A 99 4.07 -0.91 -12.66
CA MET A 99 3.96 -0.12 -13.89
C MET A 99 3.32 -0.92 -15.02
N HIS A 100 3.58 -2.23 -15.11
CA HIS A 100 3.04 -3.10 -16.16
C HIS A 100 1.56 -3.44 -15.93
N PHE A 101 1.17 -3.74 -14.69
CA PHE A 101 -0.21 -4.11 -14.34
C PHE A 101 -1.08 -2.92 -13.92
N GLY A 102 -0.50 -1.73 -13.79
CA GLY A 102 -1.16 -0.57 -13.17
C GLY A 102 -2.44 -0.13 -13.87
N GLU A 103 -2.45 -0.12 -15.20
CA GLU A 103 -3.65 0.26 -15.99
C GLU A 103 -4.77 -0.77 -15.81
N SER A 104 -4.47 -2.06 -15.96
CA SER A 104 -5.45 -3.13 -15.75
C SER A 104 -6.00 -3.17 -14.33
N ILE A 105 -5.16 -2.96 -13.32
CA ILE A 105 -5.61 -2.88 -11.91
C ILE A 105 -6.52 -1.67 -11.70
N LYS A 106 -6.19 -0.52 -12.27
CA LYS A 106 -7.04 0.67 -12.21
C LYS A 106 -8.40 0.41 -12.84
N GLU A 107 -8.45 -0.22 -14.01
CA GLU A 107 -9.70 -0.57 -14.69
C GLU A 107 -10.56 -1.51 -13.85
N ILE A 108 -9.98 -2.58 -13.30
CA ILE A 108 -10.73 -3.53 -12.45
C ILE A 108 -11.26 -2.85 -11.17
N ILE A 109 -10.46 -1.98 -10.53
CA ILE A 109 -10.92 -1.20 -9.37
C ILE A 109 -12.12 -0.33 -9.78
N ASN A 110 -12.08 0.30 -10.95
CA ASN A 110 -13.18 1.12 -11.44
C ASN A 110 -14.43 0.30 -11.77
N GLU A 111 -14.27 -0.89 -12.34
CA GLU A 111 -15.39 -1.81 -12.64
C GLU A 111 -16.06 -2.32 -11.36
N GLU A 112 -15.29 -2.68 -10.35
CA GLU A 112 -15.81 -3.29 -9.12
C GLU A 112 -16.26 -2.26 -8.06
N PHE A 113 -15.61 -1.08 -7.99
CA PHE A 113 -15.81 -0.10 -6.91
C PHE A 113 -16.26 1.29 -7.39
N GLY A 114 -16.07 1.61 -8.67
CA GLY A 114 -16.34 2.93 -9.25
C GLY A 114 -15.12 3.88 -9.21
N ASP A 115 -15.38 5.18 -9.38
CA ASP A 115 -14.32 6.18 -9.44
C ASP A 115 -13.71 6.48 -8.06
N GLY A 116 -12.48 6.02 -7.85
CA GLY A 116 -11.76 6.15 -6.58
C GLY A 116 -10.35 5.58 -6.61
N ILE A 117 -9.78 5.41 -5.42
CA ILE A 117 -8.41 4.88 -5.23
C ILE A 117 -8.33 3.87 -4.08
N MET A 118 -7.34 2.98 -4.16
CA MET A 118 -6.88 2.18 -3.01
C MET A 118 -5.95 3.02 -2.15
N SER A 119 -6.29 3.22 -0.87
CA SER A 119 -5.48 3.99 0.08
C SER A 119 -4.12 3.32 0.34
N ALA A 120 -3.07 4.14 0.51
CA ALA A 120 -1.76 3.71 1.01
C ALA A 120 -1.53 4.09 2.49
N ILE A 121 -2.57 4.55 3.19
CA ILE A 121 -2.52 4.93 4.62
C ILE A 121 -3.28 3.91 5.47
N ASP A 122 -4.57 3.72 5.18
CA ASP A 122 -5.34 2.59 5.71
C ASP A 122 -5.04 1.38 4.81
N PHE A 123 -3.86 0.81 5.04
CA PHE A 123 -3.20 -0.12 4.15
C PHE A 123 -2.39 -1.16 4.92
N TYR A 124 -2.59 -2.42 4.54
CA TYR A 124 -1.86 -3.57 5.05
C TYR A 124 -1.04 -4.19 3.93
N CYS A 125 0.17 -4.62 4.30
CA CYS A 125 1.11 -5.23 3.39
C CYS A 125 1.71 -6.48 4.04
N SER A 126 1.71 -7.60 3.33
CA SER A 126 2.38 -8.83 3.76
C SER A 126 3.17 -9.48 2.63
N VAL A 127 4.22 -10.20 2.99
CA VAL A 127 5.03 -11.00 2.06
C VAL A 127 5.09 -12.43 2.54
N ASP A 128 4.57 -13.36 1.75
CA ASP A 128 4.48 -14.76 2.11
C ASP A 128 5.23 -15.64 1.11
N LYS A 129 5.83 -16.72 1.62
CA LYS A 129 6.49 -17.74 0.80
C LYS A 129 5.53 -18.89 0.59
N VAL A 130 5.22 -19.20 -0.67
CA VAL A 130 4.34 -20.32 -1.03
C VAL A 130 5.03 -21.25 -2.02
N LYS A 131 4.51 -22.48 -2.16
CA LYS A 131 4.92 -23.40 -3.22
C LYS A 131 3.99 -23.26 -4.42
N GLY A 132 4.56 -23.02 -5.59
CA GLY A 132 3.82 -23.03 -6.86
C GLY A 132 3.36 -24.45 -7.22
N VAL A 133 2.45 -24.53 -8.20
CA VAL A 133 1.99 -25.80 -8.78
C VAL A 133 3.15 -26.61 -9.40
N ASP A 134 4.21 -25.93 -9.81
CA ASP A 134 5.46 -26.48 -10.33
C ASP A 134 6.46 -26.89 -9.21
N GLY A 135 6.05 -26.77 -7.94
CA GLY A 135 6.88 -27.10 -6.77
C GLY A 135 7.94 -26.04 -6.41
N LYS A 136 8.06 -24.97 -7.20
CA LYS A 136 9.06 -23.91 -6.97
C LYS A 136 8.59 -22.95 -5.88
N ASP A 137 9.56 -22.31 -5.24
CA ASP A 137 9.28 -21.24 -4.28
C ASP A 137 8.72 -20.02 -5.01
N ARG A 138 7.63 -19.47 -4.49
CA ARG A 138 7.00 -18.24 -4.98
C ARG A 138 6.85 -17.24 -3.85
N VAL A 139 6.95 -15.96 -4.19
CA VAL A 139 6.69 -14.85 -3.28
C VAL A 139 5.30 -14.31 -3.58
N VAL A 140 4.44 -14.33 -2.57
CA VAL A 140 3.12 -13.70 -2.61
C VAL A 140 3.25 -12.37 -1.90
N LEU A 141 2.92 -11.30 -2.62
CA LEU A 141 2.83 -9.96 -2.07
C LEU A 141 1.36 -9.56 -2.03
N THR A 142 0.85 -9.27 -0.83
CA THR A 142 -0.54 -8.85 -0.63
C THR A 142 -0.58 -7.38 -0.28
N PHE A 143 -1.31 -6.61 -1.08
CA PHE A 143 -1.64 -5.21 -0.83
C PHE A 143 -3.12 -5.10 -0.53
N ASP A 144 -3.45 -4.78 0.72
CA ASP A 144 -4.82 -4.64 1.21
C ASP A 144 -5.04 -3.18 1.60
N GLY A 145 -5.74 -2.42 0.76
CA GLY A 145 -6.02 -1.01 1.01
C GLY A 145 -7.50 -0.70 1.06
N LYS A 146 -7.86 0.25 1.92
CA LYS A 146 -9.22 0.81 1.96
C LYS A 146 -9.55 1.54 0.66
N TYR A 147 -10.69 1.24 0.07
CA TYR A 147 -11.22 2.00 -1.08
C TYR A 147 -11.72 3.39 -0.65
N LEU A 148 -11.33 4.42 -1.41
CA LEU A 148 -11.71 5.81 -1.19
C LEU A 148 -12.35 6.36 -2.49
N PRO A 149 -13.68 6.56 -2.53
CA PRO A 149 -14.36 7.12 -3.70
C PRO A 149 -14.06 8.61 -3.84
N TYR A 150 -13.96 9.09 -5.08
CA TYR A 150 -13.94 10.52 -5.34
C TYR A 150 -15.32 11.14 -5.03
N THR A 151 -15.29 12.32 -4.41
CA THR A 151 -16.51 13.07 -4.09
C THR A 151 -16.71 14.17 -5.12
N GLU A 152 -17.92 14.25 -5.68
CA GLU A 152 -18.32 15.38 -6.52
C GLU A 152 -18.21 16.69 -5.74
N GLN A 153 -17.48 17.66 -6.31
CA GLN A 153 -17.18 18.92 -5.66
C GLN A 153 -18.32 19.93 -5.87
N GLY A 154 -19.39 19.78 -5.09
CA GLY A 154 -20.42 20.80 -4.96
C GLY A 154 -19.93 22.03 -4.19
N VAL A 155 -20.55 23.19 -4.44
CA VAL A 155 -20.31 24.41 -3.66
C VAL A 155 -20.61 24.13 -2.19
N ARG A 156 -19.59 24.25 -1.33
CA ARG A 156 -19.75 24.09 0.13
C ARG A 156 -20.13 25.43 0.74
N VAL A 157 -21.35 25.53 1.23
CA VAL A 157 -21.76 26.64 2.09
C VAL A 157 -21.26 26.30 3.50
N TYR A 158 -20.27 27.05 3.98
CA TYR A 158 -19.85 27.00 5.37
C TYR A 158 -20.68 28.05 6.11
N GLU A 159 -21.57 27.62 7.00
CA GLU A 159 -22.23 28.53 7.94
C GLU A 159 -21.17 29.08 8.89
N ASN A 160 -20.61 30.24 8.56
CA ASN A 160 -19.96 31.07 9.54
C ASN A 160 -21.03 32.00 10.12
N ASP A 161 -21.14 31.97 11.44
CA ASP A 161 -22.03 32.79 12.25
C ASP A 161 -22.20 34.23 11.73
N SER A 162 -23.47 34.66 11.64
CA SER A 162 -23.92 36.06 11.63
C SER A 162 -23.59 36.95 10.42
N ASN A 163 -23.89 36.53 9.19
CA ASN A 163 -24.39 37.48 8.18
C ASN A 163 -25.25 36.77 7.11
N PRO A 164 -26.59 36.91 7.10
CA PRO A 164 -27.43 36.29 6.09
C PRO A 164 -27.43 37.18 4.85
N THR A 165 -26.49 36.98 3.94
CA THR A 165 -26.67 37.45 2.56
C THR A 165 -26.25 36.37 1.58
N ASN A 166 -27.28 35.64 1.14
CA ASN A 166 -27.40 34.89 -0.10
C ASN A 166 -26.53 33.63 -0.21
N LEU A 167 -27.19 32.47 -0.25
CA LEU A 167 -27.46 31.77 -1.51
C LEU A 167 -28.53 30.70 -1.24
N VAL A 168 -29.74 30.96 -1.72
CA VAL A 168 -30.81 29.96 -1.83
C VAL A 168 -30.49 29.12 -3.06
N THR A 169 -30.44 27.80 -2.91
CA THR A 169 -30.85 26.89 -3.99
C THR A 169 -31.72 25.80 -3.40
N SER A 170 -33.02 25.99 -3.55
CA SER A 170 -34.04 24.95 -3.41
C SER A 170 -33.74 23.80 -4.37
N TYR A 171 -33.74 22.59 -3.83
CA TYR A 171 -33.73 21.36 -4.63
C TYR A 171 -35.18 21.10 -5.08
N ASP A 172 -35.52 21.50 -6.30
CA ASP A 172 -36.73 21.02 -6.96
C ASP A 172 -36.35 20.40 -8.30
N GLY A 173 -36.81 19.17 -8.48
CA GLY A 173 -36.34 18.24 -9.49
C GLY A 173 -36.41 18.74 -10.93
N PHE A 174 -35.41 18.36 -11.72
CA PHE A 174 -35.51 18.39 -13.17
C PHE A 174 -34.76 17.20 -13.78
N ILE A 175 -35.50 16.38 -14.53
CA ILE A 175 -34.97 15.34 -15.40
C ILE A 175 -34.18 16.02 -16.53
N VAL A 176 -32.92 15.63 -16.73
CA VAL A 176 -32.15 16.05 -17.91
C VAL A 176 -32.49 15.15 -19.11
N PRO A 177 -32.91 15.70 -20.26
CA PRO A 177 -33.10 14.91 -21.47
C PRO A 177 -31.75 14.55 -22.09
N PHE A 178 -31.63 13.30 -22.51
CA PHE A 178 -30.50 12.73 -23.24
C PHE A 178 -30.27 13.50 -24.56
N ALA A 179 -29.10 14.11 -24.74
CA ALA A 179 -28.66 14.65 -26.02
C ALA A 179 -27.69 13.66 -26.68
N PRO A 180 -27.85 13.31 -27.97
CA PRO A 180 -27.03 12.29 -28.61
C PRO A 180 -25.66 12.87 -28.97
N LEU A 181 -24.59 12.20 -28.50
CA LEU A 181 -23.22 12.50 -28.93
C LEU A 181 -22.96 11.90 -30.32
N THR A 182 -22.26 12.69 -31.13
CA THR A 182 -21.77 12.50 -32.51
C THR A 182 -20.94 11.21 -32.76
N PRO A 183 -20.73 10.80 -34.04
CA PRO A 183 -20.42 9.41 -34.43
C PRO A 183 -18.98 8.95 -34.12
N PRO A 184 -18.68 7.63 -34.16
CA PRO A 184 -17.47 7.06 -33.59
C PRO A 184 -16.22 7.34 -34.42
N LEU A 185 -15.11 7.63 -33.72
CA LEU A 185 -13.76 7.52 -34.26
C LEU A 185 -13.44 6.04 -34.50
N GLN A 186 -13.14 5.68 -35.75
CA GLN A 186 -12.64 4.35 -36.10
C GLN A 186 -11.20 4.18 -35.58
N LEU A 187 -11.01 3.24 -34.67
CA LEU A 187 -9.70 2.73 -34.28
C LEU A 187 -9.37 1.51 -35.16
N THR A 188 -8.25 1.57 -35.87
CA THR A 188 -7.67 0.41 -36.55
C THR A 188 -6.99 -0.52 -35.54
N PRO A 189 -7.15 -1.85 -35.64
CA PRO A 189 -6.50 -2.77 -34.71
C PRO A 189 -5.02 -2.90 -35.05
N VAL A 190 -4.15 -2.63 -34.07
CA VAL A 190 -2.78 -3.15 -34.08
C VAL A 190 -2.82 -4.47 -33.32
N PHE A 191 -2.71 -5.57 -34.07
CA PHE A 191 -2.50 -6.89 -33.48
C PHE A 191 -1.10 -6.95 -32.86
N ALA A 192 -1.04 -7.06 -31.54
CA ALA A 192 0.10 -7.62 -30.84
C ALA A 192 -0.36 -8.89 -30.14
N SER A 193 0.01 -10.05 -30.68
CA SER A 193 -0.13 -11.32 -29.98
C SER A 193 0.92 -11.40 -28.88
N PHE A 194 0.50 -11.52 -27.63
CA PHE A 194 1.36 -12.01 -26.57
C PHE A 194 0.66 -13.11 -25.80
N SER A 195 1.38 -14.22 -25.68
CA SER A 195 1.02 -15.48 -25.06
C SER A 195 1.27 -15.45 -23.55
N ASP A 196 0.34 -16.10 -22.84
CA ASP A 196 0.42 -16.74 -21.52
C ASP A 196 0.44 -15.88 -20.24
N ASP A 197 -0.78 -15.65 -19.74
CA ASP A 197 -1.26 -15.72 -18.35
C ASP A 197 -0.23 -15.69 -17.21
N ILE A 198 -0.17 -14.54 -16.53
CA ILE A 198 0.09 -14.49 -15.09
C ILE A 198 -1.20 -14.00 -14.41
N PRO A 199 -1.92 -14.85 -13.65
CA PRO A 199 -3.12 -14.38 -12.96
C PRO A 199 -2.71 -13.48 -11.80
N ALA A 200 -2.90 -12.16 -11.96
CA ALA A 200 -3.12 -11.28 -10.82
C ALA A 200 -4.48 -11.68 -10.22
N LYS A 201 -4.48 -12.21 -8.99
CA LYS A 201 -5.72 -12.53 -8.30
C LYS A 201 -6.09 -11.35 -7.42
N ILE A 202 -7.09 -10.60 -7.85
CA ILE A 202 -7.77 -9.62 -7.00
C ILE A 202 -8.85 -10.38 -6.25
N SER A 203 -8.86 -10.28 -4.92
CA SER A 203 -9.88 -10.92 -4.09
C SER A 203 -10.47 -9.91 -3.12
N VAL A 204 -11.80 -9.82 -3.09
CA VAL A 204 -12.53 -8.92 -2.23
C VAL A 204 -12.90 -9.63 -0.94
N SER A 205 -12.56 -9.05 0.21
CA SER A 205 -12.94 -9.55 1.53
C SER A 205 -13.56 -8.43 2.37
N PRO A 206 -14.59 -8.72 3.20
CA PRO A 206 -15.11 -7.75 4.16
C PRO A 206 -14.02 -7.39 5.20
N SER A 207 -13.79 -6.10 5.48
CA SER A 207 -12.85 -5.72 6.54
C SER A 207 -13.48 -5.87 7.93
N ASN A 208 -12.66 -6.20 8.92
CA ASN A 208 -13.05 -6.24 10.34
C ASN A 208 -13.41 -4.85 10.92
N SER A 209 -13.27 -3.77 10.15
CA SER A 209 -13.52 -2.38 10.55
C SER A 209 -14.71 -1.73 9.83
N GLY A 210 -15.55 -2.51 9.14
CA GLY A 210 -16.79 -2.02 8.52
C GLY A 210 -16.61 -1.32 7.17
N GLY A 211 -15.48 -1.54 6.48
CA GLY A 211 -15.25 -1.07 5.11
C GLY A 211 -14.97 -2.23 4.15
N THR A 212 -15.10 -2.00 2.85
CA THR A 212 -14.64 -2.96 1.83
C THR A 212 -13.14 -2.81 1.65
N SER A 213 -12.40 -3.91 1.79
CA SER A 213 -10.95 -4.00 1.58
C SER A 213 -10.68 -4.50 0.17
N VAL A 214 -9.73 -3.87 -0.52
CA VAL A 214 -9.25 -4.30 -1.85
C VAL A 214 -7.91 -5.02 -1.64
N SER A 215 -7.88 -6.34 -1.85
CA SER A 215 -6.63 -7.10 -1.79
C SER A 215 -6.13 -7.46 -3.20
N VAL A 216 -4.96 -6.93 -3.56
CA VAL A 216 -4.24 -7.29 -4.78
C VAL A 216 -3.08 -8.21 -4.42
N SER A 217 -3.11 -9.44 -4.92
CA SER A 217 -2.01 -10.40 -4.75
C SER A 217 -1.21 -10.56 -6.02
N PHE A 218 0.07 -10.19 -5.98
CA PHE A 218 1.00 -10.44 -7.07
C PHE A 218 1.80 -11.71 -6.80
N LEU A 219 1.94 -12.53 -7.83
CA LEU A 219 2.69 -13.77 -7.75
C LEU A 219 3.95 -13.66 -8.63
N LEU A 220 5.01 -13.04 -8.09
CA LEU A 220 6.28 -12.85 -8.80
C LEU A 220 6.95 -14.20 -9.07
N THR A 221 7.04 -14.59 -10.35
CA THR A 221 7.91 -15.68 -10.81
C THR A 221 9.28 -15.14 -11.22
N HIS A 222 10.32 -15.94 -10.99
CA HIS A 222 11.66 -15.64 -11.48
C HIS A 222 11.64 -15.62 -13.02
N PHE A 223 11.74 -14.44 -13.62
CA PHE A 223 11.98 -14.30 -15.06
C PHE A 223 13.47 -14.42 -15.33
N PRO A 224 13.88 -15.12 -16.42
CA PRO A 224 15.28 -15.20 -16.79
C PRO A 224 15.80 -13.79 -17.09
N THR A 225 16.90 -13.42 -16.44
CA THR A 225 17.64 -12.18 -16.72
C THR A 225 18.00 -12.15 -18.21
N PRO A 226 17.71 -11.07 -18.96
CA PRO A 226 18.19 -10.98 -20.33
C PRO A 226 19.72 -11.04 -20.30
N GLN A 227 20.28 -12.03 -21.01
CA GLN A 227 21.72 -12.07 -21.24
C GLN A 227 22.08 -10.96 -22.23
N ARG A 228 22.75 -9.93 -21.68
CA ARG A 228 23.51 -8.84 -22.30
C ARG A 228 22.92 -8.13 -23.52
#